data_AF-A0A1D1W6F2-F1
#
_entry.id   AF-A0A1D1W6F2-F1
#
_cell.length_a   1.000
_cell.length_b   1.000
_cell.length_c   1.000
_cell.angle_alpha   90.00
_cell.angle_beta   90.00
_cell.angle_gamma   90.00
#
_symmetry.space_group_name_H-M   'P 1'
#
loop_
_entity.id
_entity.type
_entity.pdbx_description
1 polymer ?
#
loop_
_entity_poly.entity_id
_entity_poly.type
_entity_poly.pdbx_seq_one_letter_code
_entity_poly.pdbx_strand_id
1 'polypeptide(L)'
;MKYYSYETASCLFLVCFTLVSYTIAHDVSLTFPDLRNTILKTKSKADPDIQHAAVEDLIRRLFDPMDASRFLVEVQPEGLGDPAFDAARVTSFGGNVVRIVGNSGTACAFALYHFMKYHCDCQVAWSGRQLHLPEKFPVVSQLVKKADWCEV
;
A
#
# COMPACT_ATOMS: atom_id res chain seq x y z
N MET A 1 -38.94 -18.70 -47.31
CA MET A 1 -37.47 -18.89 -47.31
C MET A 1 -36.73 -17.62 -46.87
N LYS A 2 -37.11 -17.02 -45.72
CA LYS A 2 -36.46 -15.80 -45.15
C LYS A 2 -35.83 -16.05 -43.78
N TYR A 3 -35.97 -17.26 -43.23
CA TYR A 3 -35.50 -17.59 -41.89
C TYR A 3 -33.98 -17.90 -41.84
N TYR A 4 -33.40 -18.37 -42.94
CA TYR A 4 -31.98 -18.72 -42.98
C TYR A 4 -31.03 -17.50 -42.95
N SER A 5 -31.54 -16.30 -43.28
CA SER A 5 -30.73 -15.08 -43.39
C SER A 5 -30.51 -14.36 -42.06
N TYR A 6 -31.35 -14.58 -41.04
CA TYR A 6 -31.17 -13.94 -39.72
C TYR A 6 -30.22 -14.74 -38.82
N GLU A 7 -30.21 -16.07 -38.93
CA GLU A 7 -29.32 -16.94 -38.15
C GLU A 7 -27.86 -16.74 -38.55
N THR A 8 -27.61 -16.65 -39.85
CA THR A 8 -26.27 -16.39 -40.42
C THR A 8 -25.74 -15.00 -40.05
N ALA A 9 -26.60 -13.97 -40.07
CA ALA A 9 -26.22 -12.63 -39.60
C ALA A 9 -25.92 -12.60 -38.09
N SER A 10 -26.71 -13.29 -37.27
CA SER A 10 -26.50 -13.38 -35.82
C SER A 10 -25.17 -14.07 -35.47
N CYS A 11 -24.85 -15.18 -36.13
CA CYS A 11 -23.57 -15.88 -35.94
C CYS A 11 -22.37 -15.00 -36.34
N LEU A 12 -22.48 -14.24 -37.44
CA LEU A 12 -21.43 -13.31 -37.86
C LEU A 12 -21.20 -12.20 -36.85
N PHE A 13 -22.27 -11.61 -36.28
CA PHE A 13 -22.14 -10.59 -35.23
C PHE A 13 -21.46 -11.14 -33.97
N LEU A 14 -21.82 -12.35 -33.53
CA LEU A 14 -21.20 -12.97 -32.36
C LEU A 14 -19.71 -13.28 -32.59
N VAL A 15 -19.35 -13.76 -33.78
CA VAL A 15 -17.94 -14.00 -34.15
C VAL A 15 -17.15 -12.68 -34.24
N CYS A 16 -17.73 -11.63 -34.81
CA CYS A 16 -17.08 -10.32 -34.83
C CYS A 16 -16.91 -9.76 -33.41
N PHE A 17 -17.90 -9.93 -32.53
CA PHE A 17 -17.82 -9.48 -31.15
C PHE A 17 -16.75 -10.24 -30.35
N THR A 18 -16.62 -11.55 -30.52
CA THR A 18 -15.57 -12.34 -29.86
C THR A 18 -14.18 -12.01 -30.39
N LEU A 19 -14.03 -11.75 -31.68
CA LEU A 19 -12.75 -11.33 -32.27
C LEU A 19 -12.35 -9.92 -31.82
N VAL A 20 -13.27 -8.97 -31.78
CA VAL A 20 -13.00 -7.60 -31.31
C VAL A 20 -12.69 -7.58 -29.82
N SER A 21 -13.42 -8.35 -29.00
CA SER A 21 -13.11 -8.45 -27.57
C SER A 21 -11.80 -9.18 -27.31
N TYR A 22 -11.43 -10.17 -28.13
CA TYR A 22 -10.13 -10.84 -28.05
C TYR A 22 -8.97 -9.90 -28.43
N THR A 23 -9.09 -9.10 -29.49
CA THR A 23 -8.04 -8.13 -29.86
C THR A 23 -7.88 -7.03 -28.82
N ILE A 24 -8.98 -6.51 -28.26
CA ILE A 24 -8.95 -5.54 -27.16
C ILE A 24 -8.28 -6.15 -25.91
N ALA A 25 -8.60 -7.40 -25.56
CA ALA A 25 -7.97 -8.07 -24.42
C ALA A 25 -6.47 -8.31 -24.62
N HIS A 26 -6.04 -8.64 -25.85
CA HIS A 26 -4.63 -8.82 -26.18
C HIS A 26 -3.85 -7.50 -26.12
N ASP A 27 -4.45 -6.39 -26.55
CA ASP A 27 -3.81 -5.07 -26.58
C ASP A 27 -3.62 -4.48 -25.18
N VAL A 28 -4.61 -4.69 -24.29
CA VAL A 28 -4.52 -4.30 -22.88
C VAL A 28 -3.38 -5.04 -22.15
N SER A 29 -3.15 -6.32 -22.48
CA SER A 29 -2.07 -7.12 -21.89
C SER A 29 -0.67 -6.66 -22.36
N LEU A 30 -0.57 -6.10 -23.57
CA LEU A 30 0.70 -5.62 -24.14
C LEU A 30 1.11 -4.21 -23.70
N THR A 31 0.17 -3.40 -23.21
CA THR A 31 0.45 -2.00 -22.84
C THR A 31 1.17 -1.89 -21.48
N PHE A 32 1.05 -2.89 -20.60
CA PHE A 32 1.58 -2.83 -19.23
C PHE A 32 2.22 -4.14 -18.73
N PRO A 33 3.13 -4.79 -19.49
CA PRO A 33 3.66 -6.11 -19.14
C PRO A 33 4.45 -6.12 -17.82
N ASP A 34 4.93 -4.96 -17.34
CA ASP A 34 5.71 -4.87 -16.10
C ASP A 34 5.25 -3.74 -15.14
N LEU A 35 3.95 -3.41 -15.18
CA LEU A 35 3.39 -2.37 -14.31
C LEU A 35 3.56 -2.70 -12.82
N ARG A 36 3.45 -3.99 -12.46
CA ARG A 36 3.64 -4.45 -11.08
C ARG A 36 5.02 -4.08 -10.56
N ASN A 37 6.10 -4.42 -11.26
CA ASN A 37 7.44 -4.09 -10.78
C ASN A 37 7.70 -2.58 -10.79
N THR A 38 7.12 -1.86 -11.75
CA THR A 38 7.23 -0.39 -11.81
C THR A 38 6.60 0.28 -10.58
N ILE A 39 5.40 -0.14 -10.19
CA ILE A 39 4.70 0.38 -8.99
C ILE A 39 5.47 0.02 -7.72
N LEU A 40 5.94 -1.23 -7.63
CA LEU A 40 6.69 -1.70 -6.47
C LEU A 40 8.02 -0.94 -6.29
N LYS A 41 8.67 -0.55 -7.38
CA LYS A 41 9.95 0.20 -7.37
C LYS A 41 9.79 1.71 -7.25
N THR A 42 8.58 2.24 -7.42
CA THR A 42 8.35 3.69 -7.34
C THR A 42 8.53 4.16 -5.89
N LYS A 43 9.37 5.17 -5.71
CA LYS A 43 9.70 5.79 -4.41
C LYS A 43 9.50 7.30 -4.45
N SER A 44 9.33 7.89 -3.27
CA SER A 44 9.37 9.34 -3.13
C SER A 44 10.73 9.89 -3.55
N LYS A 45 10.72 11.00 -4.31
CA LYS A 45 11.94 11.73 -4.70
C LYS A 45 12.29 12.86 -3.72
N ALA A 46 11.43 13.11 -2.73
CA ALA A 46 11.66 14.17 -1.75
C ALA A 46 12.85 13.80 -0.84
N ASP A 47 13.47 14.81 -0.24
CA ASP A 47 14.55 14.60 0.71
C ASP A 47 14.07 13.80 1.96
N PRO A 48 14.91 12.92 2.56
CA PRO A 48 14.53 12.13 3.72
C PRO A 48 14.00 12.95 4.90
N ASP A 49 14.55 14.14 5.16
CA ASP A 49 14.12 14.99 6.28
C ASP A 49 12.71 15.55 6.03
N ILE A 50 12.41 15.91 4.78
CA ILE A 50 11.06 16.33 4.36
C ILE A 50 10.08 15.17 4.47
N GLN A 51 10.50 13.96 4.09
CA GLN A 51 9.67 12.77 4.23
C GLN A 51 9.40 12.44 5.70
N HIS A 52 10.41 12.55 6.57
CA HIS A 52 10.28 12.35 8.01
C HIS A 52 9.28 13.34 8.61
N ALA A 53 9.46 14.64 8.36
CA ALA A 53 8.55 15.68 8.83
C ALA A 53 7.10 15.44 8.36
N ALA A 54 6.92 15.04 7.09
CA ALA A 54 5.60 14.74 6.56
C ALA A 54 4.91 13.56 7.28
N VAL A 55 5.67 12.56 7.72
CA VAL A 55 5.12 11.43 8.49
C VAL A 55 4.84 11.82 9.94
N GLU A 56 5.68 12.64 10.57
CA GLU A 56 5.36 13.19 11.90
C GLU A 56 4.08 14.03 11.86
N ASP A 57 3.91 14.87 10.84
CA ASP A 57 2.70 15.68 10.66
C ASP A 57 1.48 14.82 10.31
N LEU A 58 1.67 13.65 9.70
CA LEU A 58 0.61 12.65 9.58
C LEU A 58 0.19 12.12 10.96
N ILE A 59 1.14 11.72 11.80
CA ILE A 59 0.86 11.20 13.15
C ILE A 59 0.14 12.24 14.00
N ARG A 60 0.62 13.50 13.99
CA ARG A 60 0.00 14.62 14.71
C ARG A 60 -1.42 14.94 14.26
N ARG A 61 -1.79 14.62 13.01
CA ARG A 61 -3.16 14.77 12.51
C ARG A 61 -4.08 13.63 12.93
N LEU A 62 -3.51 12.43 13.18
CA LEU A 62 -4.29 11.25 13.55
C LEU A 62 -4.54 11.16 15.05
N PHE A 63 -3.56 11.56 15.86
CA PHE A 63 -3.55 11.37 17.31
C PHE A 63 -3.38 12.69 18.06
N ASP A 64 -3.83 12.72 19.31
CA ASP A 64 -3.50 13.81 20.22
C ASP A 64 -1.99 13.80 20.57
N PRO A 65 -1.44 14.91 21.08
CA PRO A 65 -0.01 15.02 21.34
C PRO A 65 0.57 13.95 22.27
N MET A 66 -0.22 13.42 23.22
CA MET A 66 0.26 12.40 24.15
C MET A 66 0.43 11.08 23.42
N ASP A 67 -0.57 10.65 22.65
CA ASP A 67 -0.48 9.42 21.87
C ASP A 67 0.51 9.53 20.71
N ALA A 68 0.59 10.69 20.05
CA ALA A 68 1.56 10.94 18.98
C ALA A 68 3.01 10.75 19.46
N SER A 69 3.33 11.14 20.70
CA SER A 69 4.68 11.00 21.27
C SER A 69 5.13 9.54 21.46
N ARG A 70 4.20 8.58 21.42
CA ARG A 70 4.49 7.15 21.55
C ARG A 70 4.97 6.53 20.23
N PHE A 71 4.95 7.27 19.12
CA PHE A 71 5.43 6.82 17.82
C PHE A 71 6.70 7.58 17.44
N LEU A 72 7.81 6.86 17.36
CA LEU A 72 9.10 7.38 16.89
C LEU A 72 9.31 6.95 15.44
N VAL A 73 9.47 7.90 14.53
CA VAL A 73 9.64 7.62 13.10
C VAL A 73 11.03 8.04 12.65
N GLU A 74 11.66 7.23 11.81
CA GLU A 74 12.94 7.53 11.20
C GLU A 74 12.93 7.08 9.74
N VAL A 75 13.30 7.99 8.84
CA VAL A 75 13.44 7.71 7.41
C VAL A 75 14.91 7.48 7.12
N GLN A 76 15.29 6.23 6.89
CA GLN A 76 16.66 5.82 6.58
C GLN A 76 16.71 5.15 5.20
N PRO A 77 17.06 5.89 4.13
CA PRO A 77 16.99 5.38 2.75
C PRO A 77 17.81 4.12 2.48
N GLU A 78 18.86 3.89 3.25
CA GLU A 78 19.80 2.77 3.11
C GLU A 78 19.72 1.81 4.31
N GLY A 79 20.15 0.56 4.10
CA GLY A 79 20.30 -0.43 5.17
C GLY A 79 19.04 -1.19 5.55
N LEU A 80 17.93 -1.02 4.83
CA LEU A 80 16.68 -1.73 5.08
C LEU A 80 16.15 -2.46 3.84
N GLY A 81 16.13 -3.80 3.90
CA GLY A 81 15.58 -4.64 2.85
C GLY A 81 16.34 -4.54 1.52
N ASP A 82 15.63 -4.83 0.42
CA ASP A 82 16.14 -4.62 -0.93
C ASP A 82 16.02 -3.13 -1.30
N PRO A 83 17.10 -2.47 -1.75
CA PRO A 83 17.07 -1.06 -2.13
C PRO A 83 16.09 -0.74 -3.25
N ALA A 84 15.66 -1.73 -4.05
CA ALA A 84 14.67 -1.54 -5.10
C ALA A 84 13.24 -1.32 -4.56
N PHE A 85 12.92 -1.79 -3.36
CA PHE A 85 11.55 -1.80 -2.83
C PHE A 85 11.41 -0.97 -1.55
N ASP A 86 10.21 -0.50 -1.24
CA ASP A 86 9.94 0.13 0.05
C ASP A 86 9.87 -0.95 1.15
N ALA A 87 10.52 -0.69 2.27
CA ALA A 87 10.53 -1.55 3.44
C ALA A 87 10.60 -0.71 4.69
N ALA A 88 9.94 -1.17 5.75
CA ALA A 88 9.96 -0.54 7.05
C ALA A 88 9.95 -1.59 8.15
N ARG A 89 10.63 -1.29 9.25
CA ARG A 89 10.77 -2.15 10.41
C ARG A 89 10.07 -1.48 11.58
N VAL A 90 9.21 -2.25 12.24
CA VAL A 90 8.47 -1.82 13.43
C VAL A 90 9.02 -2.56 14.63
N THR A 91 9.49 -1.81 15.61
CA THR A 91 10.06 -2.35 16.85
C THR A 91 9.46 -1.64 18.06
N SER A 92 8.98 -2.40 19.04
CA SER A 92 8.62 -1.85 20.34
C SER A 92 9.88 -1.40 21.10
N PHE A 93 9.84 -0.20 21.66
CA PHE A 93 10.91 0.43 22.41
C PHE A 93 10.39 0.84 23.80
N GLY A 94 11.14 0.57 24.87
CA GLY A 94 10.79 1.05 26.21
C GLY A 94 9.41 0.64 26.74
N GLY A 95 8.80 -0.43 26.21
CA GLY A 95 7.56 -1.03 26.74
C GLY A 95 6.23 -0.35 26.37
N ASN A 96 6.23 0.91 25.90
CA ASN A 96 5.02 1.57 25.41
C ASN A 96 5.26 2.59 24.28
N VAL A 97 6.43 2.53 23.63
CA VAL A 97 6.78 3.34 22.48
C VAL A 97 7.02 2.40 21.30
N VAL A 98 6.67 2.84 20.09
CA VAL A 98 6.91 2.09 18.86
C VAL A 98 7.84 2.90 17.99
N ARG A 99 8.96 2.29 17.61
CA ARG A 99 9.92 2.84 16.66
C ARG A 99 9.67 2.24 15.28
N ILE A 100 9.47 3.10 14.29
CA ILE A 100 9.26 2.77 12.89
C ILE A 100 10.44 3.34 12.10
N VAL A 101 11.26 2.44 11.53
CA VAL A 101 12.38 2.82 10.67
C VAL A 101 12.07 2.34 9.27
N GLY A 102 11.93 3.25 8.31
CA GLY A 102 11.61 2.90 6.92
C GLY A 102 12.55 3.55 5.92
N ASN A 103 12.70 2.93 4.75
CA ASN A 103 13.54 3.46 3.69
C ASN A 103 12.90 4.58 2.86
N SER A 104 11.61 4.85 3.08
CA SER A 104 10.91 6.03 2.59
C SER A 104 9.83 6.44 3.60
N GLY A 105 9.37 7.68 3.51
CA GLY A 105 8.24 8.18 4.31
C GLY A 105 6.95 7.40 4.03
N THR A 106 6.74 6.97 2.77
CA THR A 106 5.62 6.10 2.41
C THR A 106 5.72 4.74 3.09
N ALA A 107 6.92 4.15 3.16
CA ALA A 107 7.15 2.91 3.90
C ALA A 107 6.83 3.06 5.40
N CYS A 108 7.24 4.18 5.99
CA CYS A 108 6.96 4.49 7.40
C CYS A 108 5.46 4.66 7.66
N ALA A 109 4.76 5.44 6.84
CA ALA A 109 3.33 5.65 6.97
C ALA A 109 2.53 4.34 6.81
N PHE A 110 2.94 3.48 5.88
CA PHE A 110 2.34 2.17 5.73
C PHE A 110 2.60 1.29 6.96
N ALA A 111 3.84 1.22 7.45
CA ALA A 111 4.17 0.44 8.63
C ALA A 111 3.42 0.90 9.87
N LEU A 112 3.18 2.22 10.02
CA LEU A 112 2.30 2.78 11.02
C LEU A 112 0.88 2.23 10.86
N TYR A 113 0.30 2.29 9.66
CA TYR A 113 -1.03 1.75 9.38
C TYR A 113 -1.13 0.25 9.66
N HIS A 114 -0.14 -0.54 9.21
CA HIS A 114 -0.07 -1.97 9.46
C HIS A 114 -0.01 -2.26 10.95
N PHE A 115 0.83 -1.52 11.69
CA PHE A 115 0.92 -1.67 13.14
C PHE A 115 -0.43 -1.39 13.82
N MET A 116 -1.06 -0.27 13.50
CA MET A 116 -2.37 0.11 14.02
C MET A 116 -3.44 -0.97 13.74
N LYS A 117 -3.49 -1.46 12.50
CA LYS A 117 -4.49 -2.43 12.05
C LYS A 117 -4.34 -3.80 12.71
N TYR A 118 -3.12 -4.34 12.73
CA TYR A 118 -2.91 -5.72 13.15
C TYR A 118 -2.52 -5.89 14.61
N HIS A 119 -2.15 -4.80 15.30
CA HIS A 119 -1.71 -4.86 16.70
C HIS A 119 -2.51 -3.98 17.65
N CYS A 120 -3.23 -2.98 17.15
CA CYS A 120 -4.02 -2.06 17.99
C CYS A 120 -5.51 -2.08 17.65
N ASP A 121 -5.97 -2.98 16.77
CA ASP A 121 -7.36 -3.06 16.27
C ASP A 121 -7.91 -1.69 15.79
N CYS A 122 -7.03 -0.86 15.24
CA CYS A 122 -7.32 0.47 14.76
C CYS A 122 -7.45 0.49 13.24
N GLN A 123 -8.34 1.33 12.71
CA GLN A 123 -8.59 1.41 11.27
C GLN A 123 -8.90 2.84 10.83
N VAL A 124 -8.39 3.20 9.66
CA VAL A 124 -8.79 4.41 8.93
C VAL A 124 -9.37 3.99 7.59
N ALA A 125 -10.60 4.43 7.32
CA ALA A 125 -11.32 4.18 6.06
C ALA A 125 -12.03 5.47 5.62
N TRP A 126 -12.56 5.49 4.40
CA TRP A 126 -13.33 6.63 3.91
C TRP A 126 -14.61 6.87 4.71
N SER A 127 -15.27 5.79 5.16
CA SER A 127 -16.51 5.85 5.95
C SER A 127 -16.30 6.28 7.40
N GLY A 128 -15.06 6.30 7.89
CA GLY A 128 -14.79 6.65 9.28
C GLY A 128 -13.40 6.21 9.75
N ARG A 129 -13.11 6.48 11.03
CA ARG A 129 -11.86 6.09 11.68
C ARG A 129 -12.15 5.54 13.07
N GLN A 130 -11.45 4.45 13.42
CA GLN A 130 -11.35 3.93 14.78
C GLN A 130 -9.89 4.00 15.20
N LEU A 131 -9.56 4.91 16.11
CA LEU A 131 -8.19 5.22 16.54
C LEU A 131 -8.03 5.07 18.05
N HIS A 132 -8.84 4.22 18.68
CA HIS A 132 -8.76 3.95 20.10
C HIS A 132 -7.55 3.05 20.39
N LEU A 133 -6.42 3.67 20.72
CA LEU A 133 -5.19 2.94 21.02
C LEU A 133 -5.28 2.21 22.36
N PRO A 134 -4.67 1.02 22.50
CA PRO A 134 -4.57 0.36 23.77
C PRO A 134 -3.63 1.14 24.71
N GLU A 135 -3.92 1.09 26.01
CA GLU A 135 -3.13 1.75 27.05
C GLU A 135 -1.66 1.28 27.02
N LYS A 136 -1.45 -0.01 26.76
CA LYS A 136 -0.14 -0.63 26.57
C LYS A 136 -0.01 -1.20 25.16
N PHE A 137 1.02 -0.79 24.45
CA PHE A 137 1.33 -1.37 23.15
C PHE A 137 1.86 -2.81 23.27
N PRO A 138 1.47 -3.69 22.34
CA PRO A 138 2.04 -5.03 22.28
C PRO A 138 3.51 -4.98 21.90
N VAL A 139 4.28 -5.94 22.41
CA VAL A 139 5.70 -6.11 22.08
C VAL A 139 5.80 -6.70 20.68
N VAL A 140 6.41 -5.94 19.77
CA VAL A 140 6.48 -6.31 18.35
C VAL A 140 7.89 -6.03 17.83
N SER A 141 8.40 -6.95 17.01
CA SER A 141 9.61 -6.76 16.21
C SER A 141 9.38 -7.41 14.85
N GLN A 142 8.97 -6.62 13.86
CA GLN A 142 8.62 -7.13 12.53
C GLN A 142 9.17 -6.25 11.41
N LEU A 143 9.48 -6.88 10.28
CA LEU A 143 9.82 -6.21 9.03
C LEU A 143 8.59 -6.24 8.11
N VAL A 144 8.17 -5.09 7.63
CA VAL A 144 7.02 -4.86 6.75
C VAL A 144 7.53 -4.44 5.38
N LYS A 145 7.19 -5.16 4.31
CA LYS A 145 7.69 -4.90 2.95
C LYS A 145 6.58 -4.54 1.98
N LYS A 146 6.91 -3.75 0.96
CA LYS A 146 5.98 -3.35 -0.12
C LYS A 146 5.40 -4.48 -0.93
N ALA A 147 6.15 -5.55 -1.15
CA ALA A 147 5.62 -6.73 -1.84
C ALA A 147 4.44 -7.34 -1.07
N ASP A 148 4.51 -7.36 0.27
CA ASP A 148 3.46 -7.88 1.14
C ASP A 148 2.21 -6.98 1.13
N TRP A 149 2.31 -5.73 0.65
CA TRP A 149 1.18 -4.79 0.60
C TRP A 149 0.09 -5.23 -0.39
N CYS A 150 0.46 -6.01 -1.41
CA CYS A 150 -0.45 -6.43 -2.48
C CYS A 150 -1.08 -7.81 -2.26
N GLU A 151 -0.72 -8.52 -1.20
CA GLU A 151 -1.23 -9.87 -0.88
C GLU A 151 -2.36 -9.85 0.16
N VAL A 152 -2.81 -8.65 0.57
CA VAL A 152 -3.88 -8.43 1.56
C VAL A 152 -5.18 -7.99 0.89
#